data_AF-A0A1I1MXN2-F1
#
_entry.id   AF-A0A1I1MXN2-F1
#
_cell.length_a   1.000
_cell.length_b   1.000
_cell.length_c   1.000
_cell.angle_alpha   90.00
_cell.angle_beta   90.00
_cell.angle_gamma   90.00
#
_symmetry.space_group_name_H-M   'P 1'
#
loop_
_entity.id
_entity.type
_entity.pdbx_description
1 polymer ?
#
loop_
_entity_poly.entity_id
_entity_poly.type
_entity_poly.pdbx_seq_one_letter_code
_entity_poly.pdbx_strand_id
1 'polypeptide(L)'
;MNQKLVDQLRLELQAFSRLDASTKLKRITDAYNRILGIVQAMMLSNDNPDTHARAWSLLNDDAYKDLAEIQEGRTQALTDLKYKLSQIGELLLLPKA
;
A
#
# COMPACT_ATOMS: atom_id res chain seq x y z
N MET A 1 2.87 -17.53 -7.47
CA MET A 1 2.95 -16.31 -6.64
C MET A 1 4.17 -16.38 -5.71
N ASN A 2 5.00 -15.33 -5.61
CA ASN A 2 6.19 -15.35 -4.74
C ASN A 2 5.79 -15.17 -3.27
N GLN A 3 5.72 -16.27 -2.52
CA GLN A 3 5.23 -16.30 -1.14
C GLN A 3 5.98 -15.36 -0.19
N LYS A 4 7.28 -15.12 -0.45
CA LYS A 4 8.07 -14.15 0.33
C LYS A 4 7.56 -12.71 0.17
N LEU A 5 7.19 -12.31 -1.05
CA LEU A 5 6.66 -10.98 -1.31
C LEU A 5 5.27 -10.79 -0.69
N VAL A 6 4.45 -11.85 -0.71
CA VAL A 6 3.13 -11.89 -0.07
C VAL A 6 3.24 -11.70 1.45
N ASP A 7 4.15 -12.44 2.10
CA ASP A 7 4.42 -12.28 3.54
C ASP A 7 4.98 -10.89 3.88
N GLN A 8 5.92 -10.38 3.08
CA GLN A 8 6.47 -9.03 3.26
C GLN A 8 5.38 -7.96 3.10
N LEU A 9 4.53 -8.07 2.08
CA LEU A 9 3.42 -7.12 1.89
C LEU A 9 2.50 -7.13 3.11
N ARG A 10 2.14 -8.32 3.61
CA ARG A 10 1.27 -8.47 4.78
C ARG A 10 1.85 -7.79 6.02
N LEU A 11 3.16 -7.95 6.26
CA LEU A 11 3.86 -7.31 7.37
C LEU A 11 3.89 -5.78 7.24
N GLU A 12 4.22 -5.26 6.06
CA GLU A 12 4.29 -3.81 5.82
C GLU A 12 2.89 -3.16 5.90
N LEU A 13 1.83 -3.81 5.37
CA LEU A 13 0.45 -3.35 5.52
C LEU A 13 0.01 -3.30 6.99
N GLN A 14 0.37 -4.33 7.78
CA GLN A 14 0.07 -4.36 9.21
C GLN A 14 0.87 -3.29 9.98
N ALA A 15 2.11 -3.03 9.60
CA ALA A 15 2.91 -1.95 10.17
C ALA A 15 2.31 -0.58 9.83
N PHE A 16 1.85 -0.40 8.58
CA PHE A 16 1.26 0.85 8.11
C PHE A 16 -0.07 1.16 8.81
N SER A 17 -0.93 0.15 9.04
CA SER A 17 -2.22 0.36 9.71
C SER A 17 -2.09 0.89 11.14
N ARG A 18 -0.95 0.62 11.79
CA ARG A 18 -0.60 1.11 13.13
C ARG A 18 -0.05 2.53 13.15
N LEU A 19 0.28 3.13 12.00
CA LEU A 19 0.71 4.53 11.94
C LEU A 19 -0.47 5.44 12.26
N ASP A 20 -0.23 6.54 12.94
CA ASP A 20 -1.25 7.48 13.40
C ASP A 20 -0.92 8.90 12.96
N ALA A 21 -1.85 9.83 13.16
CA ALA A 21 -1.66 11.23 12.77
C ALA A 21 -0.44 11.89 13.46
N SER A 22 0.03 11.35 14.58
CA SER A 22 1.22 11.79 15.30
C SER A 22 2.52 11.24 14.69
N THR A 23 2.42 10.26 13.79
CA THR A 23 3.56 9.70 13.07
C THR A 23 4.13 10.74 12.11
N LYS A 24 5.44 10.94 12.16
CA LYS A 24 6.14 11.85 11.24
C LYS A 24 5.85 11.47 9.79
N LEU A 25 5.51 12.45 8.94
CA LEU A 25 5.28 12.27 7.51
C LEU A 25 6.33 11.38 6.84
N LYS A 26 7.62 11.63 7.12
CA LYS A 26 8.72 10.83 6.58
C LYS A 26 8.53 9.32 6.83
N ARG A 27 8.05 8.92 8.02
CA ARG A 27 7.78 7.52 8.36
C ARG A 27 6.60 6.95 7.56
N ILE A 28 5.57 7.76 7.35
CA ILE A 28 4.40 7.39 6.53
C ILE A 28 4.83 7.21 5.08
N THR A 29 5.59 8.16 4.53
CA THR A 29 6.14 8.08 3.16
C THR A 29 7.08 6.90 2.99
N ASP A 30 7.98 6.64 3.95
CA ASP A 30 8.89 5.48 3.91
C ASP A 30 8.11 4.15 3.90
N ALA A 31 7.12 4.01 4.79
CA ALA A 31 6.29 2.80 4.85
C ALA A 31 5.46 2.62 3.57
N TYR A 32 4.92 3.71 3.04
CA TYR A 32 4.22 3.70 1.76
C TYR A 32 5.11 3.25 0.60
N ASN A 33 6.32 3.81 0.48
CA ASN A 33 7.29 3.45 -0.57
C ASN A 33 7.72 1.99 -0.49
N ARG A 34 7.83 1.42 0.72
CA ARG A 34 8.12 -0.02 0.89
C ARG A 34 7.00 -0.88 0.33
N ILE A 35 5.75 -0.56 0.65
CA ILE A 35 4.59 -1.28 0.11
C ILE A 35 4.56 -1.18 -1.41
N LEU A 36 4.78 0.02 -1.96
CA LEU A 36 4.84 0.26 -3.40
C LEU A 36 5.92 -0.59 -4.08
N GLY A 37 7.12 -0.66 -3.49
CA GLY A 37 8.21 -1.51 -3.98
C GLY A 37 7.88 -2.99 -3.98
N ILE A 38 7.17 -3.49 -2.96
CA ILE A 38 6.75 -4.89 -2.88
C ILE A 38 5.69 -5.20 -3.94
N VAL A 39 4.68 -4.34 -4.11
CA VAL A 39 3.65 -4.52 -5.14
C VAL A 39 4.25 -4.47 -6.54
N GLN A 40 5.23 -3.60 -6.79
CA GLN A 40 5.97 -3.56 -8.04
C GLN A 40 6.77 -4.85 -8.28
N ALA A 41 7.42 -5.40 -7.25
CA ALA A 41 8.12 -6.68 -7.35
C ALA A 41 7.15 -7.86 -7.63
N MET A 42 5.93 -7.81 -7.09
CA MET A 42 4.90 -8.80 -7.38
C MET A 42 4.38 -8.70 -8.81
N MET A 43 4.22 -7.49 -9.36
CA MET A 43 3.92 -7.27 -10.78
C MET A 43 4.94 -7.95 -11.69
N LEU A 44 6.23 -7.77 -11.39
CA LEU A 44 7.32 -8.37 -12.18
C LEU A 44 7.31 -9.91 -12.15
N SER A 45 6.66 -10.53 -11.17
CA SER A 45 6.55 -11.99 -11.07
C SER A 45 5.47 -12.59 -12.01
N ASN A 46 4.68 -11.75 -12.71
CA ASN A 46 3.71 -12.10 -13.77
C ASN A 46 2.68 -13.21 -13.47
N ASP A 47 2.38 -13.46 -12.20
CA ASP A 47 1.47 -14.53 -11.79
C ASP A 47 -0.02 -14.18 -12.03
N ASN A 48 -0.37 -12.88 -12.02
CA ASN A 48 -1.74 -12.40 -12.14
C ASN A 48 -1.84 -10.92 -12.59
N PRO A 49 -1.59 -10.61 -13.88
CA PRO A 49 -1.36 -9.24 -14.37
C PRO A 49 -2.56 -8.30 -14.15
N ASP A 50 -3.80 -8.76 -14.33
CA ASP A 50 -5.01 -7.94 -14.11
C ASP A 50 -5.16 -7.48 -12.66
N THR A 51 -4.96 -8.41 -11.72
CA THR A 51 -5.07 -8.13 -10.28
C THR A 51 -3.96 -7.17 -9.86
N HIS A 52 -2.75 -7.37 -10.36
CA HIS A 52 -1.64 -6.50 -10.05
C HIS A 52 -1.79 -5.11 -10.69
N ALA A 53 -2.33 -4.99 -11.91
CA ALA A 53 -2.59 -3.70 -12.54
C ALA A 53 -3.64 -2.87 -11.77
N ARG A 54 -4.69 -3.53 -11.25
CA ARG A 54 -5.68 -2.87 -10.37
C ARG A 54 -5.06 -2.38 -9.07
N ALA A 55 -4.25 -3.21 -8.42
CA ALA A 55 -3.55 -2.82 -7.19
C ALA A 55 -2.55 -1.67 -7.45
N TRP A 56 -1.87 -1.67 -8.59
CA TRP A 56 -0.97 -0.60 -8.98
C TRP A 56 -1.71 0.71 -9.26
N SER A 57 -2.85 0.67 -9.96
CA SER A 57 -3.66 1.86 -10.19
C SER A 57 -4.13 2.47 -8.86
N LEU A 58 -4.58 1.65 -7.90
CA LEU A 58 -4.95 2.13 -6.56
C LEU A 58 -3.79 2.76 -5.77
N LEU A 59 -2.56 2.26 -5.94
CA LEU A 59 -1.37 2.87 -5.33
C LEU A 59 -0.96 4.16 -6.04
N ASN A 60 -0.94 4.16 -7.37
CA ASN A 60 -0.25 5.19 -8.12
C ASN A 60 -1.10 6.46 -8.35
N ASP A 61 -2.43 6.34 -8.45
CA ASP A 61 -3.28 7.48 -8.86
C ASP A 61 -3.36 8.59 -7.81
N ASP A 62 -3.48 8.26 -6.52
CA ASP A 62 -3.76 9.25 -5.48
C ASP A 62 -2.76 9.28 -4.33
N ALA A 63 -1.83 8.33 -4.20
CA ALA A 63 -1.06 8.24 -2.96
C ALA A 63 -0.09 9.40 -2.75
N TYR A 64 0.48 9.98 -3.81
CA TYR A 64 1.31 11.18 -3.68
C TYR A 64 0.49 12.40 -3.28
N LYS A 65 -0.77 12.45 -3.70
CA LYS A 65 -1.71 13.49 -3.28
C LYS A 65 -2.10 13.30 -1.82
N ASP A 66 -2.46 12.08 -1.41
CA ASP A 66 -2.75 11.76 -0.01
C ASP A 66 -1.55 12.07 0.89
N LEU A 67 -0.32 11.74 0.48
CA LEU A 67 0.91 12.08 1.22
C LEU A 67 1.11 13.60 1.33
N ALA A 68 0.82 14.36 0.27
CA ALA A 68 0.85 15.83 0.31
C ALA A 68 -0.22 16.39 1.26
N GLU A 69 -1.43 15.85 1.23
CA GLU A 69 -2.52 16.25 2.14
C GLU A 69 -2.19 15.93 3.61
N ILE A 70 -1.52 14.80 3.89
CA ILE A 70 -1.00 14.48 5.23
C ILE A 70 0.05 15.51 5.67
N GLN A 71 0.92 15.97 4.75
CA GLN A 71 1.89 17.02 5.03
C GLN A 71 1.20 18.35 5.40
N GLU A 72 0.08 18.65 4.76
CA GLU A 72 -0.76 19.83 5.07
C GLU A 72 -1.56 19.68 6.37
N GLY A 73 -1.42 18.55 7.08
CA GLY A 73 -2.10 18.28 8.35
C GLY A 73 -3.51 17.70 8.18
N ARG A 74 -3.90 17.28 6.97
CA ARG A 74 -5.18 16.61 6.72
C ARG A 74 -5.07 15.15 7.15
N THR A 75 -5.41 14.89 8.40
CA THR A 75 -5.40 13.54 8.99
C THR A 75 -6.37 12.57 8.32
N GLN A 76 -7.37 13.09 7.59
CA GLN A 76 -8.28 12.27 6.78
C GLN A 76 -7.54 11.54 5.65
N ALA A 77 -6.57 12.18 5.01
CA ALA A 77 -5.77 11.56 3.94
C ALA A 77 -4.98 10.34 4.43
N LEU A 78 -4.53 10.30 5.70
CA LEU A 78 -3.93 9.08 6.27
C LEU A 78 -4.96 7.94 6.39
N THR A 79 -6.21 8.27 6.66
CA THR A 79 -7.29 7.28 6.78
C THR A 79 -7.66 6.73 5.41
N ASP A 80 -7.77 7.59 4.40
CA ASP A 80 -7.98 7.20 3.00
C ASP A 80 -6.83 6.34 2.47
N LEU A 81 -5.58 6.72 2.78
CA LEU A 81 -4.42 5.94 2.36
C LEU A 81 -4.37 4.56 3.03
N LYS A 82 -4.72 4.46 4.31
CA LYS A 82 -4.89 3.16 4.99
C LYS A 82 -5.98 2.32 4.35
N TYR A 83 -7.11 2.92 3.99
CA TYR A 83 -8.21 2.22 3.34
C TYR A 83 -7.79 1.66 1.98
N LYS A 84 -7.14 2.46 1.13
CA LYS A 84 -6.59 2.01 -0.16
C LYS A 84 -5.61 0.85 0.02
N LEU A 85 -4.68 0.98 0.96
CA LEU A 85 -3.72 -0.07 1.29
C LEU A 85 -4.39 -1.37 1.77
N SER A 86 -5.48 -1.27 2.54
CA SER A 86 -6.29 -2.44 2.91
C SER A 86 -6.89 -3.12 1.68
N GLN A 87 -7.47 -2.36 0.76
CA GLN A 87 -8.04 -2.91 -0.48
C GLN A 87 -6.97 -3.59 -1.35
N ILE A 88 -5.76 -3.04 -1.40
CA ILE A 88 -4.62 -3.66 -2.10
C ILE A 88 -4.25 -4.99 -1.42
N GLY A 89 -4.22 -5.03 -0.08
CA GLY A 89 -4.04 -6.25 0.67
C GLY A 89 -5.12 -7.29 0.35
N GLU A 90 -6.38 -6.89 0.27
CA GLU A 90 -7.48 -7.79 -0.11
C GLU A 90 -7.31 -8.31 -1.55
N LEU A 91 -6.98 -7.45 -2.51
CA LEU A 91 -6.79 -7.84 -3.91
C LEU A 91 -5.60 -8.79 -4.10
N LEU A 92 -4.50 -8.56 -3.39
CA LEU A 92 -3.23 -9.27 -3.60
C LEU A 92 -3.01 -10.44 -2.64
N LEU A 93 -3.66 -10.46 -1.48
CA LEU A 93 -3.43 -11.48 -0.45
C LEU A 93 -4.61 -12.45 -0.28
N LEU A 94 -5.82 -12.11 -0.73
CA LEU A 94 -6.93 -13.06 -0.69
C LEU A 94 -6.83 -14.03 -1.87
N PRO A 95 -6.83 -15.35 -1.64
CA PRO A 95 -7.06 -16.30 -2.70
C PRO A 95 -8.49 -16.11 -3.22
N LYS A 96 -8.66 -16.06 -4.55
CA LYS A 96 -9.99 -16.34 -5.11
C LYS A 96 -10.41 -17.72 -4.63
N ALA A 97 -11.52 -17.77 -3.89
CA ALA A 97 -12.24 -19.01 -3.59
C ALA A 97 -12.67 -19.70 -4.90
#